data_AF-A0A2A5HTP0-F1
#
_entry.id   AF-A0A2A5HTP0-F1
#
_cell.length_a   1.000
_cell.length_b   1.000
_cell.length_c   1.000
_cell.angle_alpha   90.00
_cell.angle_beta   90.00
_cell.angle_gamma   90.00
#
_symmetry.space_group_name_H-M   'P 1'
#
loop_
_entity.id
_entity.type
_entity.pdbx_description
1 polymer ?
#
loop_
_entity_poly.entity_id
_entity_poly.type
_entity_poly.pdbx_seq_one_letter_code
_entity_poly.pdbx_strand_id
1 'polypeptide(L)'
;MGAVSIDGINITEAIANAKAAIDSDKTLSPGTRSVIEVLLLVVTLLSNRMGVNSKNSSKPPSSDPNREKKTRKKSNKPQGGQEGHAGSTLEQVENPDQTNELKLNRKALPPGQYMSGGYECRQVVEIEISRLIIEYQAEVLIDEKGK
;
A
#
# COMPACT_ATOMS: atom_id res chain seq x y z
N MET A 1 -1.62 22.58 -13.66
CA MET A 1 -2.81 21.80 -14.03
C MET A 1 -2.68 21.43 -15.49
N GLY A 2 -2.64 20.14 -15.83
CA GLY A 2 -2.57 19.71 -17.23
C GLY A 2 -3.93 19.95 -17.91
N ALA A 3 -3.92 20.44 -19.15
CA ALA A 3 -5.14 20.56 -19.94
C ALA A 3 -5.76 19.17 -20.13
N VAL A 4 -7.03 19.02 -19.74
CA VAL A 4 -7.78 17.77 -19.92
C VAL A 4 -8.63 17.92 -21.17
N SER A 5 -8.35 17.09 -22.16
CA SER A 5 -9.05 17.06 -23.43
C SER A 5 -9.85 15.76 -23.56
N ILE A 6 -11.13 15.86 -23.90
CA ILE A 6 -12.01 14.72 -24.23
C ILE A 6 -12.59 15.00 -25.61
N ASP A 7 -12.48 14.04 -26.53
CA ASP A 7 -13.05 14.11 -27.88
C ASP A 7 -12.71 15.41 -28.65
N GLY A 8 -11.49 15.93 -28.43
CA GLY A 8 -11.00 17.16 -29.06
C GLY A 8 -11.43 18.47 -28.37
N ILE A 9 -12.20 18.41 -27.28
CA ILE A 9 -12.63 19.58 -26.52
C ILE A 9 -11.68 19.84 -25.36
N ASN A 10 -11.13 21.06 -25.28
CA ASN A 10 -10.37 21.52 -24.12
C ASN A 10 -11.33 21.93 -22.98
N ILE A 11 -11.51 21.05 -22.00
CA ILE A 11 -12.52 21.23 -20.95
C ILE A 11 -12.20 22.45 -20.07
N THR A 12 -10.92 22.70 -19.81
CA THR A 12 -10.47 23.82 -18.98
C THR A 12 -10.87 25.16 -19.63
N GLU A 13 -10.69 25.25 -20.95
CA GLU A 13 -11.04 26.43 -21.73
C GLU A 13 -12.57 26.59 -21.86
N ALA A 14 -13.29 25.49 -22.07
CA ALA A 14 -14.75 25.50 -22.09
C ALA A 14 -15.37 25.97 -20.77
N ILE A 15 -14.83 25.53 -19.62
CA ILE A 15 -15.26 25.98 -18.28
C ILE A 15 -14.96 27.46 -18.09
N ALA A 16 -13.78 27.94 -18.53
CA ALA A 16 -13.41 29.35 -18.42
C ALA A 16 -14.36 30.24 -19.24
N ASN A 17 -14.67 29.84 -20.47
CA ASN A 17 -15.61 30.54 -21.33
C ASN A 17 -17.04 30.54 -20.75
N ALA A 18 -17.48 29.40 -20.20
CA ALA A 18 -18.79 29.30 -19.55
C ALA A 18 -18.90 30.21 -18.31
N LYS A 19 -17.84 30.28 -17.47
CA LYS A 19 -17.79 31.22 -16.33
C LYS A 19 -17.88 32.67 -16.79
N ALA A 20 -17.11 33.05 -17.81
CA ALA A 20 -17.13 34.41 -18.35
C ALA A 20 -18.52 34.80 -18.88
N ALA A 21 -19.21 33.87 -19.56
CA ALA A 21 -20.57 34.09 -20.05
C ALA A 21 -21.56 34.33 -18.89
N ILE A 22 -21.50 33.52 -17.83
CA ILE A 22 -22.37 33.68 -16.64
C ILE A 22 -22.09 35.00 -15.92
N ASP A 23 -20.83 35.41 -15.80
CA ASP A 23 -20.47 36.66 -15.13
C ASP A 23 -20.93 37.90 -15.91
N SER A 24 -20.99 37.79 -17.25
CA SER A 24 -21.47 38.87 -18.12
C SER A 24 -23.00 38.98 -18.19
N ASP A 25 -23.73 37.90 -17.92
CA ASP A 25 -25.18 37.87 -18.04
C ASP A 25 -25.88 38.24 -16.72
N LYS A 26 -26.39 39.48 -16.67
CA LYS A 26 -27.11 40.04 -15.52
C LYS A 26 -28.58 39.62 -15.46
N THR A 27 -29.09 38.91 -16.46
CA THR A 27 -30.52 38.55 -16.55
C THR A 27 -30.85 37.23 -15.84
N LEU A 28 -29.82 36.45 -15.48
CA LEU A 28 -29.95 35.19 -14.76
C LEU A 28 -30.52 35.40 -13.36
N SER A 29 -31.50 34.58 -12.98
CA SER A 29 -31.99 34.55 -11.61
C SER A 29 -30.90 34.08 -10.65
N PRO A 30 -30.92 34.51 -9.37
CA PRO A 30 -29.94 34.04 -8.38
C PRO A 30 -29.91 32.51 -8.25
N GLY A 31 -31.08 31.87 -8.27
CA GLY A 31 -31.18 30.41 -8.16
C GLY A 31 -30.56 29.67 -9.36
N THR A 32 -30.84 30.14 -10.58
CA THR A 32 -30.23 29.55 -11.79
C THR A 32 -28.72 29.74 -11.81
N ARG A 33 -28.23 30.91 -11.39
CA ARG A 33 -26.79 31.19 -11.30
C ARG A 33 -26.10 30.22 -10.34
N SER A 34 -26.64 30.03 -9.14
CA SER A 34 -26.08 29.11 -8.15
C SER A 34 -26.06 27.66 -8.65
N VAL A 35 -27.11 27.19 -9.33
CA VAL A 35 -27.14 25.83 -9.89
C VAL A 35 -26.04 25.64 -10.93
N ILE A 36 -25.85 26.61 -11.83
CA ILE A 36 -24.82 26.51 -12.87
C ILE A 36 -23.41 26.56 -12.26
N GLU A 37 -23.17 27.40 -11.25
CA GLU A 37 -21.89 27.46 -10.54
C GLU A 37 -21.55 26.12 -9.87
N VAL A 38 -22.52 25.48 -9.22
CA VAL A 38 -22.35 24.15 -8.63
C VAL A 38 -22.06 23.10 -9.69
N LEU A 39 -22.76 23.13 -10.83
CA LEU A 39 -22.48 22.22 -11.94
C LEU A 39 -21.06 22.40 -12.50
N LEU A 40 -20.62 23.65 -12.72
CA LEU A 40 -19.26 23.95 -13.17
C LEU A 40 -18.20 23.47 -12.15
N LEU A 41 -18.47 23.59 -10.85
CA LEU A 41 -17.61 23.06 -9.80
C LEU A 41 -17.47 21.54 -9.91
N VAL A 42 -18.61 20.83 -10.04
CA VAL A 42 -18.62 19.36 -10.18
C VAL A 42 -17.86 18.93 -11.43
N VAL A 43 -18.10 19.57 -12.58
CA VAL A 43 -17.38 19.26 -13.82
C VAL A 43 -15.88 19.51 -13.66
N THR A 44 -15.48 20.59 -12.99
CA THR A 44 -14.06 20.87 -12.73
C THR A 44 -13.41 19.77 -11.88
N LEU A 45 -14.08 19.33 -10.81
CA LEU A 45 -13.60 18.24 -9.94
C LEU A 45 -13.47 16.91 -10.68
N LEU A 46 -14.47 16.57 -11.49
CA LEU A 46 -14.47 15.34 -12.30
C LEU A 46 -13.35 15.38 -13.36
N SER A 47 -13.19 16.52 -14.04
CA SER A 47 -12.16 16.71 -15.07
C SER A 47 -10.76 16.56 -14.48
N ASN A 48 -10.52 17.15 -13.30
CA ASN A 48 -9.23 17.01 -12.59
C ASN A 48 -8.91 15.56 -12.22
N ARG A 49 -9.91 14.73 -11.97
CA ARG A 49 -9.74 13.29 -11.68
C ARG A 49 -9.42 12.45 -12.91
N MET A 50 -9.76 12.90 -14.12
CA MET A 50 -9.54 12.09 -15.34
C MET A 50 -8.07 12.03 -15.77
N GLY A 51 -7.25 13.03 -15.44
CA GLY A 51 -5.82 13.08 -15.79
C GLY A 51 -4.88 12.36 -14.81
N VAL A 52 -5.44 11.66 -13.82
CA VAL A 52 -4.76 11.04 -12.68
C VAL A 52 -4.23 9.66 -13.09
N ASN A 53 -2.91 9.53 -13.19
CA ASN A 53 -2.23 8.28 -13.51
C ASN A 53 -1.17 7.96 -12.44
N SER A 54 -0.53 6.79 -12.53
CA SER A 54 0.46 6.33 -11.54
C SER A 54 1.76 7.17 -11.49
N LYS A 55 1.91 8.18 -12.36
CA LYS A 55 3.09 9.06 -12.40
C LYS A 55 2.87 10.42 -11.74
N ASN A 56 1.62 10.89 -11.67
CA ASN A 56 1.29 12.24 -11.19
C ASN A 56 0.27 12.24 -10.04
N SER A 57 -0.16 11.07 -9.59
CA SER A 57 -1.08 10.90 -8.48
C SER A 57 -0.67 9.66 -7.73
N SER A 58 -0.78 9.67 -6.40
CA SER A 58 -0.38 8.59 -5.49
C SER A 58 -1.12 7.26 -5.70
N LYS A 59 -1.71 7.02 -6.87
CA LYS A 59 -2.30 5.77 -7.34
C LYS A 59 -1.18 4.75 -7.59
N PRO A 60 -1.21 3.58 -6.94
CA PRO A 60 -0.19 2.55 -7.13
C PRO A 60 -0.08 2.14 -8.62
N PRO A 61 1.13 1.86 -9.14
CA PRO A 61 1.34 1.43 -10.51
C PRO A 61 0.65 0.11 -10.89
N SER A 62 0.23 -0.68 -9.90
CA SER A 62 -0.56 -1.90 -10.06
C SER A 62 -2.05 -1.63 -10.30
N SER A 63 -2.55 -0.48 -9.79
CA SER A 63 -3.97 -0.12 -9.83
C SER A 63 -4.31 0.86 -10.95
N ASP A 64 -3.32 1.28 -11.74
CA ASP A 64 -3.49 2.11 -12.94
C ASP A 64 -3.69 1.23 -14.18
N PRO A 65 -4.93 1.09 -14.69
CA PRO A 65 -5.25 0.19 -15.80
C PRO A 65 -4.66 0.66 -17.13
N ASN A 66 -4.43 1.97 -17.29
CA ASN A 66 -3.91 2.56 -18.52
C ASN A 66 -2.38 2.71 -18.49
N ARG A 67 -1.72 2.12 -17.49
CA ARG A 67 -0.26 2.17 -17.39
C ARG A 67 0.38 1.27 -18.43
N GLU A 68 1.21 1.86 -19.28
CA GLU A 68 2.13 1.10 -20.14
C GLU A 68 3.09 0.25 -19.29
N LYS A 69 2.88 -1.07 -19.31
CA LYS A 69 3.78 -2.04 -18.68
C LYS A 69 5.01 -2.21 -19.56
N LYS A 70 6.04 -1.38 -19.34
CA LYS A 70 7.33 -1.58 -19.99
C LYS A 70 7.94 -2.89 -19.52
N THR A 71 8.05 -3.86 -20.42
CA THR A 71 8.81 -5.09 -20.19
C THR A 71 10.28 -4.72 -20.07
N ARG A 72 10.90 -5.00 -18.93
CA ARG A 72 12.34 -4.81 -18.77
C ARG A 72 13.06 -5.78 -19.70
N LYS A 73 14.04 -5.30 -20.48
CA LYS A 73 14.91 -6.17 -21.28
C LYS A 73 15.55 -7.21 -20.35
N LYS A 74 15.53 -8.47 -20.77
CA LYS A 74 16.17 -9.56 -20.02
C LYS A 74 17.64 -9.19 -19.83
N SER A 75 18.09 -9.12 -18.59
CA SER A 75 19.49 -8.81 -18.30
C SER A 75 20.29 -10.10 -18.50
N ASN A 76 21.49 -9.97 -19.07
CA ASN A 76 22.46 -11.07 -19.07
C ASN A 76 23.11 -11.29 -17.69
N LYS A 77 22.75 -10.47 -16.69
CA LYS A 77 23.22 -10.66 -15.32
C LYS A 77 22.48 -11.85 -14.71
N PRO A 78 23.20 -12.75 -14.00
CA PRO A 78 22.57 -13.85 -13.28
C PRO A 78 21.55 -13.30 -12.27
N GLN A 79 20.43 -14.02 -12.11
CA GLN A 79 19.44 -13.72 -11.09
C GLN A 79 19.88 -14.35 -9.77
N GLY A 80 20.01 -13.56 -8.71
CA GLY A 80 20.47 -14.03 -7.40
C GLY A 80 21.34 -13.01 -6.68
N GLY A 81 21.94 -13.44 -5.56
CA GLY A 81 23.00 -12.68 -4.88
C GLY A 81 24.23 -12.50 -5.78
N GLN A 82 25.14 -11.61 -5.39
CA GLN A 82 26.41 -11.44 -6.10
C GLN A 82 27.22 -12.74 -6.03
N GLU A 83 28.05 -13.02 -7.04
CA GLU A 83 28.98 -14.16 -7.00
C GLU A 83 29.89 -14.05 -5.77
N GLY A 84 29.98 -15.13 -4.98
CA GLY A 84 30.73 -15.16 -3.72
C GLY A 84 29.98 -14.69 -2.47
N HIS A 85 28.72 -14.24 -2.60
CA HIS A 85 27.89 -14.00 -1.41
C HIS A 85 27.49 -15.34 -0.77
N ALA A 86 27.98 -15.59 0.45
CA ALA A 86 27.51 -16.71 1.26
C ALA A 86 26.02 -16.52 1.53
N GLY A 87 25.20 -17.48 1.12
CA GLY A 87 23.79 -17.51 1.49
C GLY A 87 23.66 -17.86 2.96
N SER A 88 22.84 -17.10 3.70
CA SER A 88 22.46 -17.43 5.08
C SER A 88 21.01 -17.92 5.07
N THR A 89 20.80 -19.16 4.65
CA THR A 89 19.49 -19.81 4.83
C THR A 89 19.36 -20.21 6.28
N LEU A 90 18.21 -19.93 6.89
CA LEU A 90 17.87 -20.42 8.23
C LEU A 90 17.82 -21.96 8.20
N GLU A 91 18.73 -22.59 8.92
CA GLU A 91 18.76 -24.04 9.10
C GLU A 91 17.71 -24.47 10.12
N GLN A 92 17.12 -25.65 9.91
CA GLN A 92 16.23 -26.25 10.89
C GLN A 92 17.05 -26.77 12.08
N VAL A 93 16.58 -26.48 13.29
CA VAL A 93 17.17 -26.96 14.54
C VAL A 93 16.72 -28.40 14.79
N GLU A 94 17.62 -29.28 15.24
CA GLU A 94 17.30 -30.69 15.47
C GLU A 94 16.25 -30.88 16.59
N ASN A 95 16.33 -30.07 17.65
CA ASN A 95 15.47 -30.18 18.83
C ASN A 95 14.72 -28.86 19.08
N PRO A 96 13.49 -28.69 18.57
CA PRO A 96 12.70 -27.48 18.80
C PRO A 96 12.10 -27.44 20.21
N ASP A 97 11.93 -26.24 20.78
CA ASP A 97 11.35 -26.05 22.12
C ASP A 97 9.90 -26.55 22.22
N GLN A 98 9.15 -26.47 21.13
CA GLN A 98 7.78 -26.96 21.02
C GLN A 98 7.55 -27.68 19.68
N THR A 99 6.85 -28.82 19.72
CA THR A 99 6.46 -29.57 18.53
C THR A 99 4.94 -29.76 18.50
N ASN A 100 4.30 -29.27 17.44
CA ASN A 100 2.85 -29.41 17.24
C ASN A 100 2.59 -30.40 16.09
N GLU A 101 2.04 -31.57 16.43
CA GLU A 101 1.67 -32.57 15.41
C GLU A 101 0.35 -32.20 14.70
N LEU A 102 0.40 -32.12 13.37
CA LEU A 102 -0.79 -31.88 12.56
C LEU A 102 -1.44 -33.22 12.16
N LYS A 103 -2.63 -33.49 12.70
CA LYS A 103 -3.39 -34.71 12.39
C LYS A 103 -4.00 -34.64 10.99
N LEU A 104 -3.67 -35.62 10.16
CA LEU A 104 -4.25 -35.75 8.83
C LEU A 104 -5.68 -36.29 8.90
N ASN A 105 -6.58 -35.70 8.13
CA ASN A 105 -7.92 -36.25 7.94
C ASN A 105 -7.89 -37.43 6.96
N ARG A 106 -7.81 -38.64 7.51
CA ARG A 106 -7.77 -39.89 6.73
C ARG A 106 -9.00 -40.13 5.85
N LYS A 107 -10.16 -39.54 6.17
CA LYS A 107 -11.38 -39.70 5.35
C LYS A 107 -11.32 -38.95 4.03
N ALA A 108 -10.46 -37.93 3.93
CA ALA A 108 -10.27 -37.15 2.72
C ALA A 108 -9.23 -37.77 1.77
N LEU A 109 -8.59 -38.87 2.18
CA LEU A 109 -7.63 -39.56 1.34
C LEU A 109 -8.34 -40.42 0.29
N PRO A 110 -7.77 -40.56 -0.92
CA PRO A 110 -8.22 -41.55 -1.89
C PRO A 110 -8.22 -42.98 -1.28
N PRO A 111 -9.00 -43.91 -1.84
CA PRO A 111 -8.99 -45.31 -1.39
C PRO A 111 -7.58 -45.92 -1.55
N GLY A 112 -7.06 -46.51 -0.48
CA GLY A 112 -5.75 -47.15 -0.49
C GLY A 112 -5.32 -47.66 0.88
N GLN A 113 -4.31 -48.53 0.91
CA GLN A 113 -3.63 -48.94 2.15
C GLN A 113 -2.45 -48.02 2.38
N TYR A 114 -2.51 -47.21 3.44
CA TYR A 114 -1.47 -46.25 3.80
C TYR A 114 -0.75 -46.69 5.08
N MET A 115 0.57 -46.57 5.09
CA MET A 115 1.42 -46.76 6.26
C MET A 115 2.02 -45.40 6.69
N SER A 116 2.49 -45.29 7.94
CA SER A 116 3.19 -44.08 8.37
C SER A 116 4.56 -43.99 7.70
N GLY A 117 4.84 -42.87 7.03
CA GLY A 117 6.09 -42.61 6.31
C GLY A 117 7.04 -41.65 7.03
N GLY A 118 6.75 -41.30 8.28
CA GLY A 118 7.44 -40.23 9.00
C GLY A 118 6.72 -38.88 8.90
N TYR A 119 7.43 -37.81 9.22
CA TYR A 119 6.89 -36.45 9.27
C TYR A 119 7.66 -35.53 8.33
N GLU A 120 6.94 -34.65 7.65
CA GLU A 120 7.53 -33.50 6.96
C GLU A 120 7.48 -32.30 7.91
N CYS A 121 8.64 -31.71 8.19
CA CYS A 121 8.79 -30.70 9.24
C CYS A 121 9.01 -29.30 8.65
N ARG A 122 8.27 -28.32 9.17
CA ARG A 122 8.54 -26.88 8.97
C ARG A 122 8.67 -26.21 10.33
N GLN A 123 9.76 -25.47 10.52
CA GLN A 123 9.98 -24.69 11.73
C GLN A 123 9.64 -23.22 11.52
N VAL A 124 9.05 -22.62 12.54
CA VAL A 124 8.81 -21.19 12.65
C VAL A 124 9.53 -20.73 13.91
N VAL A 125 10.38 -19.71 13.78
CA VAL A 125 11.11 -19.13 14.91
C VAL A 125 10.28 -17.97 15.46
N GLU A 126 9.57 -18.22 16.55
CA GLU A 126 8.88 -17.18 17.31
C GLU A 126 9.85 -16.63 18.37
N ILE A 127 9.99 -15.31 18.46
CA ILE A 127 10.93 -14.66 19.39
C ILE A 127 10.12 -13.95 20.48
N GLU A 128 10.18 -14.49 21.70
CA GLU A 128 9.60 -13.86 22.88
C GLU A 128 10.63 -12.93 23.55
N ILE A 129 10.37 -11.62 23.54
CA ILE A 129 11.26 -10.61 24.13
C ILE A 129 10.64 -10.08 25.43
N SER A 130 11.32 -10.28 26.56
CA SER A 130 10.93 -9.70 27.86
C SER A 130 11.87 -8.57 28.28
N ARG A 131 11.31 -7.43 28.70
CA ARG A 131 12.08 -6.30 29.26
C ARG A 131 11.94 -6.27 30.77
N LEU A 132 13.06 -6.45 31.49
CA LEU A 132 13.15 -6.25 32.92
C LEU A 132 13.81 -4.89 33.20
N ILE A 133 13.12 -4.01 33.92
CA ILE A 133 13.67 -2.74 34.40
C ILE A 133 13.83 -2.87 35.91
N ILE A 134 15.07 -2.77 36.40
CA ILE A 134 15.36 -2.69 37.82
C ILE A 134 15.85 -1.27 38.07
N GLU A 135 15.08 -0.50 38.84
CA GLU A 135 15.46 0.84 39.26
C GLU A 135 16.01 0.78 40.68
N TYR A 136 17.21 1.34 40.86
CA TYR A 136 17.82 1.52 42.17
C TYR A 136 17.69 2.99 42.56
N GLN A 137 17.00 3.26 43.66
CA GLN A 137 16.90 4.61 44.23
C GLN A 137 17.73 4.70 45.50
N ALA A 138 18.45 5.80 45.65
CA ALA A 138 19.11 6.18 46.89
C ALA A 138 18.31 7.31 47.55
N GLU A 139 18.30 7.32 48.89
CA GLU A 139 17.69 8.40 49.65
C GLU A 139 18.44 9.70 49.41
N VAL A 140 17.71 10.76 49.06
CA VAL A 140 18.25 12.12 48.94
C VAL A 140 17.80 12.91 50.16
N LEU A 141 18.75 13.18 51.07
CA LEU A 141 18.53 14.03 52.23
C LEU A 141 18.87 15.48 51.86
N ILE A 142 18.00 16.39 52.26
CA ILE A 142 18.16 17.83 52.04
C ILE A 142 18.18 18.50 53.42
N ASP A 143 19.16 19.35 53.66
CA ASP A 143 19.30 20.06 54.92
C ASP A 143 18.30 21.23 55.06
N GLU A 144 18.26 21.87 56.24
CA GLU A 144 17.38 23.01 56.54
C GLU A 144 17.58 24.22 55.62
N LYS A 145 18.68 24.27 54.86
CA LYS A 145 19.01 25.32 53.90
C LYS A 145 18.66 24.92 52.47
N GLY A 146 18.04 23.75 52.28
CA GLY A 146 17.62 23.27 50.97
C GLY A 146 18.76 22.72 50.12
N LYS A 147 19.87 22.27 50.73
CA LYS A 147 21.00 21.65 50.03
C LYS A 147 21.14 20.16 50.27
#